data_AF-A0A2D9PH72-F1
#
_entry.id   AF-A0A2D9PH72-F1
#
_cell.length_a   1.000
_cell.length_b   1.000
_cell.length_c   1.000
_cell.angle_alpha   90.00
_cell.angle_beta   90.00
_cell.angle_gamma   90.00
#
_symmetry.space_group_name_H-M   'P 1'
#
loop_
_entity.id
_entity.type
_entity.pdbx_description
1 polymer ?
#
loop_
_entity_poly.entity_id
_entity_poly.type
_entity_poly.pdbx_seq_one_letter_code
_entity_poly.pdbx_strand_id
1 'polypeptide(L)'
;MKNIDCEVCKSEKFFSDAIHCKECKNPNLFEKNIDFSICPICGCKDLYRKKDFNQAVGCIIILIGAILVPWTYGVSLLVLSLVDFFLYQRVKDSVECYKCKSEYKNIAVPTQIKSFDHHIAELYETK
;
A
#
# COMPACT_ATOMS: atom_id res chain seq x y z
N MET A 1 5.34 13.44 -3.99
CA MET A 1 6.63 12.86 -4.44
C MET A 1 6.48 11.34 -4.44
N LYS A 2 6.98 10.64 -5.46
CA LYS A 2 6.86 9.17 -5.57
C LYS A 2 7.90 8.51 -4.67
N ASN A 3 7.46 7.57 -3.84
CA ASN A 3 8.29 6.88 -2.86
C ASN A 3 8.02 5.36 -2.92
N ILE A 4 9.02 4.60 -2.50
CA ILE A 4 8.98 3.15 -2.44
C ILE A 4 9.43 2.70 -1.05
N ASP A 5 8.63 1.86 -0.42
CA ASP A 5 9.01 1.14 0.79
C ASP A 5 9.55 -0.24 0.37
N CYS A 6 10.86 -0.41 0.48
CA CYS A 6 11.54 -1.60 -0.02
C CYS A 6 11.84 -2.55 1.14
N GLU A 7 11.11 -3.67 1.22
CA GLU A 7 11.33 -4.69 2.25
C GLU A 7 12.71 -5.38 2.13
N VAL A 8 13.26 -5.45 0.91
CA VAL A 8 14.61 -5.99 0.67
C VAL A 8 15.69 -5.08 1.28
N CYS A 9 15.54 -3.76 1.14
CA CYS A 9 16.47 -2.78 1.68
C CYS A 9 16.10 -2.31 3.11
N LYS A 10 14.96 -2.77 3.65
CA LYS A 10 14.35 -2.30 4.91
C LYS A 10 14.34 -0.77 5.07
N SER A 11 14.13 -0.05 3.98
CA SER A 11 14.17 1.41 3.96
C SER A 11 13.21 1.99 2.93
N GLU A 12 12.56 3.09 3.34
CA GLU A 12 11.80 3.95 2.45
C GLU A 12 12.77 4.81 1.64
N LYS A 13 12.61 4.82 0.31
CA LYS A 13 13.44 5.59 -0.62
C LYS A 13 12.58 6.35 -1.60
N PHE A 14 13.11 7.47 -2.09
CA PHE A 14 12.52 8.13 -3.24
C PHE A 14 12.87 7.36 -4.51
N PHE A 15 12.04 7.48 -5.54
CA PHE A 15 12.31 6.85 -6.84
C PHE A 15 13.66 7.29 -7.43
N SER A 16 14.08 8.54 -7.18
CA SER A 16 15.40 9.06 -7.57
C SER A 16 16.56 8.27 -6.94
N ASP A 17 16.41 7.87 -5.68
CA ASP A 17 17.47 7.21 -4.92
C ASP A 17 17.45 5.69 -5.17
N ALA A 18 16.27 5.15 -5.49
CA ALA A 18 16.09 3.73 -5.81
C ALA A 18 16.80 3.33 -7.12
N ILE A 19 17.00 4.26 -8.06
CA ILE A 19 17.77 4.03 -9.30
C ILE A 19 19.20 3.60 -9.00
N HIS A 20 19.80 4.11 -7.92
CA HIS A 20 21.18 3.81 -7.55
C HIS A 20 21.33 2.57 -6.64
N CYS A 21 20.25 1.84 -6.40
CA CYS A 21 20.26 0.69 -5.52
C CYS A 21 20.87 -0.55 -6.20
N LYS A 22 21.97 -1.07 -5.65
CA LYS A 22 22.66 -2.27 -6.15
C LYS A 22 21.87 -3.57 -5.99
N GLU A 23 20.94 -3.61 -5.03
CA GLU A 23 20.10 -4.79 -4.75
C GLU A 23 18.90 -4.90 -5.71
N CYS A 24 18.59 -3.85 -6.48
CA CYS A 24 17.48 -3.86 -7.42
C CYS A 24 17.87 -4.58 -8.72
N LYS A 25 17.03 -5.50 -9.19
CA LYS A 25 17.28 -6.25 -10.42
C LYS A 25 17.18 -5.38 -11.68
N ASN A 26 16.26 -4.42 -11.70
CA ASN A 26 16.00 -3.53 -12.84
C ASN A 26 15.76 -2.08 -12.39
N PRO A 27 16.80 -1.34 -11.96
CA PRO A 27 16.67 0.05 -11.50
C PRO A 27 16.23 1.03 -12.61
N ASN A 28 16.54 0.73 -13.88
CA ASN A 28 16.19 1.59 -15.02
C ASN A 28 14.67 1.78 -15.21
N LEU A 29 13.84 0.90 -14.63
CA LEU A 29 12.39 1.06 -14.68
C LEU A 29 11.90 2.24 -13.83
N PHE A 30 12.68 2.73 -12.87
CA PHE A 30 12.33 3.93 -12.09
C PHE A 30 12.48 5.23 -12.88
N GLU A 31 13.34 5.27 -13.90
CA GLU A 31 13.51 6.43 -14.80
C GLU A 31 12.35 6.56 -15.79
N LYS A 32 11.82 5.42 -16.26
CA LYS A 32 10.65 5.37 -17.12
C LYS A 32 9.38 5.39 -16.26
N ASN A 33 8.24 5.86 -16.77
CA ASN A 33 6.98 5.65 -16.03
C ASN A 33 6.76 4.14 -15.89
N ILE A 34 6.83 3.63 -14.65
CA ILE A 34 6.59 2.23 -14.31
C ILE A 34 5.16 1.86 -14.77
N ASP A 35 5.05 0.91 -15.68
CA ASP A 35 3.76 0.38 -16.16
C ASP A 35 3.19 -0.72 -15.24
N PHE A 36 3.96 -1.08 -14.20
CA PHE A 36 3.70 -2.16 -13.24
C PHE A 36 3.47 -3.51 -13.92
N SER A 37 4.08 -3.75 -15.08
CA SER A 37 4.15 -5.08 -15.69
C SER A 37 5.15 -5.99 -14.97
N ILE A 38 6.20 -5.40 -14.39
CA ILE A 38 7.30 -6.09 -13.71
C ILE A 38 7.77 -5.24 -12.52
N CYS A 39 8.05 -5.89 -11.39
CA CYS A 39 8.64 -5.28 -10.22
C CYS A 39 10.12 -4.93 -10.46
N PRO A 40 10.55 -3.66 -10.34
CA PRO A 40 11.96 -3.25 -10.51
C PRO A 40 12.93 -3.86 -9.50
N ILE A 41 12.44 -4.24 -8.30
CA ILE A 41 13.29 -4.81 -7.24
C ILE A 41 13.59 -6.28 -7.53
N CYS A 42 12.56 -7.13 -7.65
CA CYS A 42 12.72 -8.58 -7.71
C CYS A 42 12.48 -9.20 -9.11
N GLY A 43 11.94 -8.43 -10.06
CA GLY A 43 11.58 -8.89 -11.40
C GLY A 43 10.31 -9.74 -11.48
N CYS A 44 9.48 -9.76 -10.43
CA CYS A 44 8.19 -10.44 -10.42
C CYS A 44 7.15 -9.72 -11.30
N LYS A 45 6.26 -10.46 -11.98
CA LYS A 45 5.16 -9.89 -12.77
C LYS A 45 3.87 -9.70 -11.96
N ASP A 46 3.77 -10.36 -10.82
CA ASP A 46 2.59 -10.30 -9.97
C ASP A 46 2.70 -9.12 -9.01
N LEU A 47 1.92 -8.10 -9.33
CA LEU A 47 1.74 -6.87 -8.57
C LEU A 47 0.25 -6.68 -8.34
N TYR A 48 -0.13 -6.21 -7.15
CA TYR A 48 -1.52 -5.97 -6.82
C TYR A 48 -1.71 -4.56 -6.28
N ARG A 49 -2.92 -4.03 -6.49
CA ARG A 49 -3.30 -2.73 -5.96
C ARG A 49 -3.77 -2.91 -4.53
N LYS A 50 -3.26 -2.06 -3.64
CA LYS A 50 -3.61 -1.98 -2.22
C LYS A 50 -3.99 -0.54 -1.87
N LYS A 51 -4.82 -0.38 -0.85
CA LYS A 51 -5.13 0.95 -0.31
C LYS A 51 -4.09 1.25 0.77
N ASP A 52 -3.39 2.38 0.69
CA ASP A 52 -2.39 2.79 1.70
C ASP A 52 -3.09 3.37 2.94
N PHE A 53 -3.95 2.56 3.56
CA PHE A 53 -4.69 2.95 4.74
C PHE A 53 -3.78 2.85 5.95
N ASN A 54 -3.53 3.98 6.61
CA ASN A 54 -2.78 4.00 7.85
C ASN A 54 -3.60 3.31 8.96
N GLN A 55 -3.20 2.09 9.31
CA GLN A 55 -3.85 1.30 10.36
C GLN A 55 -3.94 2.05 11.69
N ALA A 56 -2.95 2.88 12.03
CA ALA A 56 -2.96 3.68 13.26
C ALA A 56 -4.11 4.69 13.28
N VAL A 57 -4.46 5.29 12.14
CA VAL A 57 -5.59 6.23 12.05
C VAL A 57 -6.90 5.51 12.34
N GLY A 58 -7.13 4.34 11.74
CA GLY A 58 -8.32 3.53 12.01
C GLY A 58 -8.42 3.11 13.47
N CYS A 59 -7.31 2.68 14.09
CA CYS A 59 -7.28 2.32 15.51
C CYS A 59 -7.65 3.50 16.42
N ILE A 60 -7.13 4.70 16.14
CA ILE A 60 -7.45 5.91 16.93
C ILE A 60 -8.94 6.24 16.84
N ILE A 61 -9.54 6.16 15.66
CA ILE A 61 -10.96 6.46 15.44
C ILE A 61 -11.85 5.49 16.23
N ILE A 62 -11.56 4.18 16.14
CA ILE A 62 -12.29 3.15 16.90
C ILE A 62 -12.15 3.37 18.41
N LEU A 63 -10.94 3.71 18.88
CA LEU A 63 -10.67 3.95 20.30
C LEU A 63 -11.46 5.16 20.83
N ILE A 64 -11.47 6.27 20.09
CA ILE A 64 -12.27 7.45 20.42
C ILE A 64 -13.76 7.07 20.48
N GLY A 65 -14.24 6.27 19.52
CA GLY A 65 -15.61 5.76 19.53
C GLY A 65 -15.95 4.98 20.77
N ALA A 66 -15.12 4.00 21.12
CA ALA A 66 -15.32 3.17 22.30
C ALA A 66 -15.41 3.99 23.60
N ILE A 67 -14.59 5.04 23.75
CA ILE A 67 -14.63 5.94 24.92
C ILE A 67 -15.91 6.77 24.96
N LEU A 68 -16.42 7.19 23.81
CA LEU A 68 -17.60 8.06 23.71
C LEU A 68 -18.93 7.31 23.80
N VAL A 69 -18.94 5.99 23.58
CA VAL A 69 -20.16 5.16 23.58
C VAL A 69 -20.99 5.27 24.88
N PRO A 70 -20.40 5.19 26.09
CA PRO A 70 -21.18 5.24 27.34
C PRO A 70 -21.95 6.56 27.52
N TRP A 71 -21.42 7.65 26.97
CA TRP A 71 -22.01 8.99 27.11
C TRP A 71 -23.05 9.30 26.03
N THR A 72 -22.89 8.70 24.84
CA THR A 72 -23.67 9.04 23.64
C THR A 72 -24.70 7.97 23.26
N TYR A 73 -24.86 6.92 24.08
CA TYR A 73 -25.76 5.79 23.82
C TYR A 73 -25.57 5.18 22.41
N GLY A 74 -24.34 5.19 21.90
CA GLY A 74 -23.98 4.62 20.60
C GLY A 74 -24.12 5.54 19.38
N VAL A 75 -24.61 6.77 19.52
CA VAL A 75 -24.68 7.74 18.41
C VAL A 75 -23.28 8.10 17.88
N SER A 76 -22.25 8.08 18.74
CA SER A 76 -20.85 8.28 18.34
C SER A 76 -20.39 7.29 17.26
N LEU A 77 -20.89 6.05 17.28
CA LEU A 77 -20.50 5.02 16.31
C LEU A 77 -20.98 5.34 14.90
N LEU A 78 -22.20 5.88 14.76
CA LEU A 78 -22.71 6.30 13.45
C LEU A 78 -21.87 7.43 12.86
N VAL A 79 -21.54 8.43 13.67
CA VAL A 79 -20.72 9.57 13.25
C VAL A 79 -19.31 9.10 12.86
N LEU A 80 -18.69 8.23 13.65
CA LEU A 80 -17.36 7.72 13.36
C LEU A 80 -17.34 6.80 12.14
N SER A 81 -18.38 5.99 11.93
CA SER A 81 -18.51 5.18 10.70
C SER A 81 -18.58 6.05 9.44
N LEU A 82 -19.28 7.19 9.50
CA LEU A 82 -19.29 8.18 8.41
C LEU A 82 -17.91 8.81 8.18
N VAL A 83 -17.19 9.13 9.25
CA VAL A 83 -15.82 9.64 9.18
C VAL A 83 -14.87 8.61 8.56
N ASP A 84 -14.96 7.35 9.00
CA ASP A 84 -14.19 6.22 8.46
C ASP A 84 -14.46 6.03 6.96
N PHE A 85 -15.73 6.09 6.55
CA PHE A 85 -16.10 6.00 5.14
C PHE A 85 -15.51 7.15 4.31
N PHE A 86 -15.53 8.37 4.84
CA PHE A 86 -14.94 9.52 4.16
C PHE A 86 -13.41 9.39 4.06
N LEU A 87 -12.75 8.93 5.13
CA LEU A 87 -11.33 8.63 5.14
C LEU A 87 -10.98 7.55 4.12
N TYR A 88 -11.74 6.45 4.08
CA TYR A 88 -11.55 5.37 3.13
C TYR A 88 -11.61 5.85 1.68
N GLN A 89 -12.54 6.75 1.35
CA GLN A 89 -12.59 7.34 0.01
C GLN A 89 -11.38 8.21 -0.31
N ARG A 90 -10.84 8.93 0.68
CA ARG A 90 -9.68 9.82 0.52
C ARG A 90 -8.33 9.11 0.45
N VAL A 91 -8.24 7.89 0.97
CA VAL A 91 -6.99 7.16 0.98
C VAL A 91 -6.53 6.86 -0.45
N LYS A 92 -5.25 7.11 -0.72
CA LYS A 92 -4.63 6.87 -2.02
C LYS A 92 -4.35 5.40 -2.22
N ASP A 93 -4.27 5.02 -3.48
CA ASP A 93 -3.87 3.67 -3.85
C ASP A 93 -2.35 3.55 -3.88
N SER A 94 -1.88 2.39 -3.43
CA SER A 94 -0.51 1.92 -3.56
C SER A 94 -0.49 0.63 -4.38
N VAL A 95 0.70 0.25 -4.86
CA VAL A 95 0.92 -1.05 -5.50
C VAL A 95 1.90 -1.82 -4.64
N GLU A 96 1.66 -3.10 -4.43
CA GLU A 96 2.55 -3.98 -3.68
C GLU A 96 2.94 -5.19 -4.53
N CYS A 97 4.17 -5.67 -4.37
CA CYS A 97 4.64 -6.86 -5.05
C CYS A 97 4.42 -8.11 -4.20
N TYR A 98 3.84 -9.17 -4.75
CA TYR A 98 3.63 -10.44 -4.03
C TYR A 98 4.92 -11.08 -3.51
N LYS A 99 6.02 -10.95 -4.26
CA LYS A 99 7.26 -11.67 -3.96
C LYS A 99 8.15 -10.97 -2.94
N CYS A 100 8.45 -9.70 -3.18
CA CYS A 100 9.36 -8.93 -2.33
C CYS A 100 8.63 -8.00 -1.35
N LYS A 101 7.28 -8.01 -1.37
CA LYS A 101 6.41 -7.24 -0.46
C LYS A 101 6.68 -5.74 -0.43
N SER A 102 7.41 -5.24 -1.42
CA SER A 102 7.77 -3.83 -1.51
C SER A 102 6.59 -3.02 -2.03
N GLU A 103 6.35 -1.88 -1.40
CA GLU A 103 5.17 -1.04 -1.63
C GLU A 103 5.57 0.24 -2.38
N TYR A 104 4.83 0.54 -3.45
CA TYR A 104 4.99 1.71 -4.29
C TYR A 104 3.88 2.70 -3.95
N LYS A 105 4.26 3.85 -3.39
CA LYS A 105 3.33 4.86 -2.87
C LYS A 105 3.36 6.12 -3.72
N ASN A 106 2.29 6.91 -3.64
CA ASN A 106 2.13 8.18 -4.34
C ASN A 106 2.30 8.09 -5.88
N ILE A 107 1.85 6.97 -6.45
CA ILE A 107 1.88 6.67 -7.89
C ILE A 107 0.46 6.67 -8.46
N ALA A 108 0.33 6.97 -9.76
CA ALA A 108 -0.92 6.75 -10.47
C ALA A 108 -1.04 5.25 -10.76
N VAL A 109 -1.87 4.55 -10.00
CA VAL A 109 -2.08 3.11 -10.19
C VAL A 109 -2.94 2.89 -11.44
N PRO A 110 -2.43 2.18 -12.47
CA PRO A 110 -3.22 1.92 -13.66
C PRO A 110 -4.36 0.94 -13.36
N THR A 111 -5.51 1.13 -14.01
CA THR A 111 -6.74 0.34 -13.81
C THR A 111 -6.61 -1.13 -14.19
N GLN A 112 -5.55 -1.49 -14.94
CA GLN A 112 -5.23 -2.87 -15.31
C GLN A 112 -4.72 -3.72 -14.15
N ILE A 113 -4.22 -3.10 -13.06
CA ILE A 113 -3.75 -3.85 -11.90
C ILE A 113 -4.94 -4.33 -11.10
N LYS A 114 -4.99 -5.65 -10.90
CA LYS A 114 -6.04 -6.29 -10.12
C LYS A 114 -5.84 -6.05 -8.61
N SER A 115 -6.93 -6.15 -7.88
CA SER A 115 -6.90 -6.23 -6.42
C SER A 115 -6.18 -7.50 -5.96
N PHE A 116 -5.84 -7.53 -4.67
CA PHE A 116 -5.23 -8.68 -4.03
C PHE A 116 -6.04 -9.98 -4.26
N ASP A 117 -5.36 -10.96 -4.84
CA ASP A 117 -5.74 -12.36 -4.99
C ASP A 117 -5.00 -13.23 -3.96
N HIS A 118 -5.76 -13.98 -3.16
CA HIS A 118 -5.24 -14.90 -2.14
C HIS A 118 -4.50 -16.09 -2.74
N HIS A 119 -4.98 -16.63 -3.87
CA HIS A 119 -4.35 -17.80 -4.49
C HIS A 119 -2.95 -17.44 -5.00
N ILE A 120 -2.77 -16.24 -5.54
CA ILE A 120 -1.44 -15.75 -5.92
C ILE A 120 -0.55 -15.57 -4.69
N ALA A 121 -1.09 -15.03 -3.58
CA ALA A 121 -0.32 -14.86 -2.35
C ALA A 121 0.22 -16.19 -1.82
N GLU A 122 -0.62 -17.23 -1.74
CA GLU A 122 -0.23 -18.56 -1.27
C GLU A 122 0.94 -19.15 -2.08
N LEU A 123 0.93 -18.98 -3.41
CA LEU A 123 2.00 -19.45 -4.30
C LEU A 123 3.38 -18.82 -3.99
N TYR A 124 3.39 -17.61 -3.45
CA TYR A 124 4.63 -16.90 -3.08
C TYR A 124 5.05 -17.15 -1.63
N GLU A 125 4.15 -17.61 -0.76
CA GLU A 125 4.50 -18.01 0.61
C GLU A 125 5.10 -19.42 0.70
N THR A 126 4.78 -20.31 -0.24
CA THR A 126 5.27 -21.70 -0.24
C THR A 126 6.68 -21.88 -0.82
N LYS A 127 7.39 -20.80 -1.17
CA LYS A 127 8.69 -20.80 -1.84
C LYS A 127 9.80 -20.22 -0.97
#